data_AF-A0AA88UXG5-F1
#
_entry.id   AF-A0AA88UXG5-F1
#
_cell.length_a   1.000
_cell.length_b   1.000
_cell.length_c   1.000
_cell.angle_alpha   90.00
_cell.angle_beta   90.00
_cell.angle_gamma   90.00
#
_symmetry.space_group_name_H-M   'P 1'
#
loop_
_entity.id
_entity.type
_entity.pdbx_description
1 polymer ?
#
loop_
_entity_poly.entity_id
_entity_poly.type
_entity_poly.pdbx_seq_one_letter_code
_entity_poly.pdbx_strand_id
1 'polypeptide(L)'
;MTFNPKTKETTVLLHNLSFPNGVALGQNGEFLLVAETTNCRILKLWLETSKAGTVEVFAQLPGFPDNIRRNQKGQFWVGIHSRRSSLLKRVLSFTWIGNALVNYFPVDITNFDSYAAKLKGSGLAVKLGEDGEILELIEDKKGKIWKAASEVMERHGYLLIGSVKMPFLVKLKK
;
A
#
# COMPACT_ATOMS: atom_id res chain seq x y z
N MET A 1 0.93 14.38 7.14
CA MET A 1 1.29 15.43 8.12
C MET A 1 2.78 15.37 8.38
N THR A 2 3.40 16.46 8.81
CA THR A 2 4.75 16.48 9.39
C THR A 2 4.67 17.02 10.82
N PHE A 3 5.63 16.63 11.66
CA PHE A 3 5.73 17.06 13.05
C PHE A 3 7.13 17.60 13.32
N ASN A 4 7.23 18.82 13.84
CA ASN A 4 8.50 19.38 14.27
C ASN A 4 8.70 19.10 15.77
N PRO A 5 9.66 18.24 16.18
CA PRO A 5 9.84 17.90 17.59
C PRO A 5 10.35 19.06 18.45
N LYS A 6 10.95 20.10 17.86
CA LYS A 6 11.44 21.28 18.59
C LYS A 6 10.30 22.26 18.92
N THR A 7 9.47 22.59 17.93
CA THR A 7 8.35 23.53 18.12
C THR A 7 7.07 22.84 18.58
N LYS A 8 7.00 21.51 18.48
CA LYS A 8 5.81 20.67 18.71
C LYS A 8 4.65 20.98 17.76
N GLU A 9 4.94 21.63 16.65
CA GLU A 9 3.93 21.98 15.64
C GLU A 9 3.72 20.83 14.67
N THR A 10 2.47 20.68 14.23
CA THR A 10 2.07 19.72 13.19
C THR A 10 1.57 20.48 11.98
N THR A 11 2.05 20.12 10.79
CA THR A 11 1.61 20.71 9.53
C THR A 11 0.99 19.65 8.64
N VAL A 12 -0.18 19.94 8.07
CA VAL A 12 -0.82 19.07 7.09
C VAL A 12 -0.12 19.25 5.74
N LEU A 13 0.44 18.17 5.20
CA LEU A 13 1.13 18.17 3.90
C LEU A 13 0.21 17.79 2.73
N LEU A 14 -0.77 16.92 2.99
CA LEU A 14 -1.71 16.41 2.00
C LEU A 14 -3.00 16.02 2.71
N HIS A 15 -4.14 16.34 2.09
CA HIS A 15 -5.48 16.04 2.59
C HIS A 15 -6.30 15.31 1.52
N ASN A 16 -7.54 14.90 1.84
CA ASN A 16 -8.46 14.18 0.94
C ASN A 16 -7.89 12.86 0.39
N LEU A 17 -7.08 12.17 1.19
CA LEU A 17 -6.52 10.86 0.86
C LEU A 17 -7.50 9.73 1.23
N SER A 18 -7.62 8.74 0.36
CA SER A 18 -8.48 7.58 0.56
C SER A 18 -7.72 6.46 1.30
N PHE A 19 -7.84 6.48 2.64
CA PHE A 19 -7.19 5.53 3.54
C PHE A 19 -5.65 5.45 3.36
N PRO A 20 -4.92 6.55 3.68
CA PRO A 20 -3.46 6.58 3.59
C PRO A 20 -2.82 5.74 4.69
N ASN A 21 -2.10 4.68 4.32
CA ASN A 21 -1.68 3.64 5.27
C ASN A 21 -0.16 3.63 5.51
N GLY A 22 0.62 3.62 4.42
CA GLY A 22 2.08 3.63 4.46
C GLY A 22 2.68 4.95 3.99
N VAL A 23 3.84 5.30 4.54
CA VAL A 23 4.66 6.43 4.07
C VAL A 23 6.15 6.07 4.02
N ALA A 24 6.88 6.62 3.05
CA ALA A 24 8.33 6.49 2.98
C ALA A 24 8.98 7.73 2.33
N LEU A 25 10.08 8.21 2.89
CA LEU A 25 10.88 9.28 2.26
C LEU A 25 11.78 8.71 1.17
N GLY A 26 11.97 9.49 0.09
CA GLY A 26 13.04 9.28 -0.88
C GLY A 26 14.42 9.35 -0.22
N GLN A 27 15.46 8.86 -0.91
CA GLN A 27 16.83 8.75 -0.36
C GLN A 27 17.36 10.08 0.18
N ASN A 28 17.09 11.19 -0.51
CA ASN A 28 17.59 12.52 -0.17
C ASN A 28 16.52 13.40 0.51
N GLY A 29 15.34 12.86 0.83
CA GLY A 29 14.24 13.66 1.39
C GLY A 29 13.50 14.54 0.37
N GLU A 30 13.87 14.51 -0.91
CA GLU A 30 13.26 15.34 -1.97
C GLU A 30 11.77 15.07 -2.20
N PHE A 31 11.29 13.87 -1.85
CA PHE A 31 9.88 13.48 -1.98
C PHE A 31 9.45 12.51 -0.88
N LEU A 32 8.13 12.45 -0.67
CA LEU A 32 7.44 11.51 0.19
C LEU A 32 6.53 10.61 -0.65
N LEU A 33 6.65 9.30 -0.47
CA LEU A 33 5.68 8.34 -0.98
C LEU A 33 4.58 8.10 0.04
N VAL A 34 3.35 7.97 -0.45
CA VAL A 34 2.16 7.66 0.36
C VAL A 34 1.38 6.53 -0.29
N ALA A 35 1.11 5.47 0.45
CA ALA A 35 0.26 4.37 0.01
C ALA A 35 -1.21 4.76 0.23
N GLU A 36 -1.96 4.92 -0.86
CA GLU A 36 -3.39 5.18 -0.82
C GLU A 36 -4.14 3.86 -1.04
N THR A 37 -4.59 3.25 0.06
CA THR A 37 -5.06 1.87 0.11
C THR A 37 -6.24 1.64 -0.82
N THR A 38 -7.30 2.44 -0.68
CA THR A 38 -8.56 2.25 -1.40
C THR A 38 -8.39 2.39 -2.92
N ASN A 39 -7.50 3.28 -3.35
CA ASN A 39 -7.23 3.53 -4.77
C ASN A 39 -6.15 2.60 -5.36
N CYS A 40 -5.59 1.71 -4.55
CA CYS A 40 -4.57 0.74 -4.96
C CYS A 40 -3.38 1.41 -5.68
N ARG A 41 -2.87 2.51 -5.12
CA ARG A 41 -1.78 3.28 -5.73
C ARG A 41 -0.81 3.85 -4.70
N ILE A 42 0.39 4.15 -5.15
CA ILE A 42 1.37 4.97 -4.43
C ILE A 42 1.34 6.36 -5.04
N LEU A 43 1.23 7.38 -4.19
CA LEU A 43 1.38 8.77 -4.56
C LEU A 43 2.79 9.24 -4.22
N LYS A 44 3.35 10.12 -5.04
CA LYS A 44 4.59 10.85 -4.77
C LYS A 44 4.25 12.32 -4.54
N LEU A 45 4.57 12.83 -3.37
CA LEU A 45 4.53 14.24 -3.01
C LEU A 45 5.95 14.79 -3.06
N TRP A 46 6.20 15.77 -3.92
CA TRP A 46 7.49 16.47 -3.95
C TRP A 46 7.59 17.42 -2.76
N LEU A 47 8.65 17.29 -1.96
CA LEU A 47 8.90 18.10 -0.75
C LEU A 47 9.88 19.24 -1.03
N GLU A 48 10.91 18.94 -1.82
CA GLU A 48 11.92 19.88 -2.26
C GLU A 48 11.90 19.92 -3.81
N THR A 49 12.71 20.77 -4.44
CA THR A 49 12.78 21.06 -5.90
C THR A 49 11.75 22.07 -6.43
N SER A 50 11.85 22.41 -7.72
CA SER A 50 10.90 23.25 -8.45
C SER A 50 9.48 22.67 -8.54
N LYS A 51 9.30 21.40 -8.16
CA LYS A 51 8.01 20.71 -8.10
C LYS A 51 7.42 20.64 -6.68
N ALA A 52 8.05 21.25 -5.68
CA ALA A 52 7.61 21.16 -4.28
C ALA A 52 6.11 21.46 -4.11
N GLY A 53 5.41 20.63 -3.34
CA GLY A 53 3.97 20.70 -3.10
C GLY A 53 3.11 19.99 -4.16
N THR A 54 3.68 19.56 -5.29
CA THR A 54 2.92 18.80 -6.30
C THR A 54 2.82 17.32 -5.94
N VAL A 55 1.72 16.71 -6.36
CA VAL A 55 1.43 15.29 -6.14
C VAL A 55 1.19 14.60 -7.47
N GLU A 56 1.82 13.45 -7.66
CA GLU A 56 1.64 12.60 -8.84
C GLU A 56 1.45 11.14 -8.44
N VAL A 57 0.88 10.34 -9.35
CA VAL A 57 0.80 8.89 -9.17
C VAL A 57 2.17 8.30 -9.45
N PHE A 58 2.76 7.69 -8.43
CA PHE A 58 4.07 7.04 -8.52
C PHE A 58 3.98 5.63 -9.07
N ALA A 59 3.02 4.84 -8.59
CA ALA A 59 2.82 3.47 -9.03
C ALA A 59 1.37 3.05 -8.86
N GLN A 60 0.86 2.25 -9.79
CA GLN A 60 -0.43 1.56 -9.62
C GLN A 60 -0.18 0.11 -9.21
N LEU A 61 -0.91 -0.36 -8.20
CA LEU A 61 -0.64 -1.63 -7.54
C LEU A 61 -1.74 -2.66 -7.79
N PRO A 62 -1.40 -3.96 -7.80
CA PRO A 62 -2.34 -5.06 -8.05
C PRO A 62 -3.31 -5.34 -6.89
N GLY A 63 -3.22 -4.59 -5.80
CA GLY A 63 -4.00 -4.80 -4.58
C GLY A 63 -3.93 -3.60 -3.64
N PHE A 64 -4.45 -3.79 -2.42
CA PHE A 64 -4.55 -2.76 -1.40
C PHE A 64 -3.21 -2.56 -0.67
N PRO A 65 -2.46 -1.48 -0.93
CA PRO A 65 -1.17 -1.27 -0.29
C PRO A 65 -1.30 -0.91 1.19
N ASP A 66 -0.29 -1.28 1.94
CA ASP A 66 -0.13 -1.01 3.37
C ASP A 66 1.20 -0.22 3.57
N ASN A 67 2.06 -0.60 4.50
CA ASN A 67 3.33 0.08 4.73
C ASN A 67 4.29 0.02 3.53
N ILE A 68 5.07 1.11 3.39
CA ILE A 68 6.15 1.27 2.42
C ILE A 68 7.48 1.30 3.19
N ARG A 69 8.48 0.53 2.74
CA ARG A 69 9.84 0.54 3.29
C ARG A 69 10.88 0.66 2.20
N ARG A 70 11.73 1.68 2.31
CA ARG A 70 12.87 1.88 1.42
C ARG A 70 14.01 0.93 1.80
N ASN A 71 14.64 0.30 0.82
CA ASN A 71 15.87 -0.48 1.02
C ASN A 71 17.12 0.39 0.79
N GLN A 72 18.30 -0.19 1.00
CA GLN A 72 19.59 0.51 0.85
C GLN A 72 19.90 0.91 -0.59
N LYS A 73 19.21 0.34 -1.59
CA LYS A 73 19.37 0.65 -3.02
C LYS A 73 18.38 1.71 -3.51
N GLY A 74 17.66 2.39 -2.62
CA GLY A 74 16.64 3.38 -3.00
C GLY A 74 15.30 2.79 -3.43
N GLN A 75 15.18 1.46 -3.54
CA GLN A 75 13.96 0.77 -3.96
C GLN A 75 12.96 0.66 -2.80
N PHE A 76 11.69 0.42 -3.11
CA PHE A 76 10.61 0.43 -2.10
C PHE A 76 9.86 -0.90 -2.04
N TRP A 77 9.88 -1.55 -0.89
CA TRP A 77 8.98 -2.65 -0.59
C TRP A 77 7.64 -2.13 -0.09
N VAL A 78 6.57 -2.71 -0.60
CA VAL A 78 5.19 -2.39 -0.24
C VAL A 78 4.48 -3.68 0.17
N GLY A 79 3.93 -3.70 1.38
CA GLY A 79 3.02 -4.76 1.81
C GLY A 79 1.68 -4.62 1.11
N ILE A 80 1.13 -5.72 0.57
CA ILE A 80 -0.20 -5.72 -0.03
C ILE A 80 -1.10 -6.61 0.82
N HIS A 81 -2.17 -6.01 1.34
CA HIS A 81 -3.11 -6.69 2.23
C HIS A 81 -3.84 -7.83 1.52
N SER A 82 -4.30 -7.58 0.30
CA SER A 82 -4.95 -8.55 -0.58
C SER A 82 -4.93 -8.06 -2.02
N ARG A 83 -5.04 -8.98 -2.98
CA ARG A 83 -5.26 -8.61 -4.39
C ARG A 83 -6.59 -7.88 -4.56
N ARG A 84 -6.59 -6.92 -5.48
CA ARG A 84 -7.82 -6.28 -5.93
C ARG A 84 -8.63 -7.30 -6.75
N SER A 85 -9.83 -7.61 -6.31
CA SER A 85 -10.72 -8.49 -7.07
C SER A 85 -11.20 -7.80 -8.34
N SER A 86 -11.00 -8.43 -9.51
CA SER A 86 -11.54 -7.91 -10.78
C SER A 86 -13.07 -7.88 -10.82
N LEU A 87 -13.73 -8.70 -10.00
CA LEU A 87 -15.20 -8.76 -9.92
C LEU A 87 -15.77 -7.47 -9.33
N LEU A 88 -15.17 -6.94 -8.26
CA LEU A 88 -15.64 -5.71 -7.63
C LEU A 88 -15.48 -4.50 -8.55
N LYS A 89 -14.35 -4.42 -9.30
CA LYS A 89 -14.14 -3.39 -10.31
C LYS A 89 -15.23 -3.41 -11.39
N ARG A 90 -15.71 -4.59 -11.77
CA ARG A 90 -16.77 -4.79 -12.77
C ARG A 90 -18.18 -4.52 -12.22
N VAL A 91 -18.43 -4.86 -10.95
CA VAL A 91 -19.72 -4.59 -10.29
C VAL A 91 -19.88 -3.10 -9.99
N LEU A 92 -18.83 -2.45 -9.49
CA LEU A 92 -18.83 -1.01 -9.21
C LEU A 92 -18.80 -0.14 -10.47
N SER A 93 -18.31 -0.67 -11.61
CA SER A 93 -18.40 0.05 -12.89
C SER A 93 -19.83 0.16 -13.45
N PHE A 94 -20.79 -0.58 -12.89
CA PHE A 94 -22.22 -0.34 -13.14
C PHE A 94 -22.75 0.63 -12.10
N THR A 95 -22.80 1.92 -12.46
CA THR A 95 -23.15 3.05 -11.58
C THR A 95 -24.45 2.85 -10.79
N TRP A 96 -25.47 2.20 -11.38
CA TRP A 96 -26.74 1.94 -10.69
C TRP A 96 -26.62 0.86 -9.59
N ILE A 97 -25.84 -0.21 -9.82
CA ILE A 97 -25.60 -1.27 -8.83
C ILE A 97 -24.67 -0.76 -7.73
N GLY A 98 -23.62 -0.03 -8.11
CA GLY A 98 -22.68 0.59 -7.18
C GLY A 98 -23.38 1.54 -6.21
N ASN A 99 -24.23 2.44 -6.73
CA ASN A 99 -25.02 3.36 -5.89
C ASN A 99 -26.05 2.63 -5.03
N ALA A 100 -26.68 1.57 -5.54
CA ALA A 100 -27.65 0.79 -4.76
C ALA A 100 -26.97 0.06 -3.58
N LEU A 101 -25.80 -0.55 -3.80
CA LEU A 101 -25.06 -1.27 -2.75
C LEU A 101 -24.53 -0.34 -1.65
N VAL A 102 -24.10 0.88 -2.01
CA VAL A 102 -23.63 1.89 -1.06
C VAL A 102 -24.79 2.48 -0.25
N ASN A 103 -25.95 2.72 -0.88
CA ASN A 103 -27.03 3.47 -0.26
C ASN A 103 -28.06 2.61 0.49
N TYR A 104 -28.28 1.35 0.08
CA TYR A 104 -29.34 0.50 0.65
C TYR A 104 -28.86 -0.59 1.58
N PHE A 105 -27.58 -0.95 1.51
CA PHE A 105 -27.01 -1.95 2.39
C PHE A 105 -25.85 -1.32 3.16
N PRO A 106 -25.70 -1.61 4.47
CA PRO A 106 -24.49 -1.28 5.22
C PRO A 106 -23.38 -2.27 4.81
N VAL A 107 -23.09 -2.39 3.51
CA VAL A 107 -21.95 -3.16 3.04
C VAL A 107 -20.75 -2.26 3.20
N ASP A 108 -20.04 -2.46 4.30
CA ASP A 108 -18.66 -2.01 4.38
C ASP A 108 -17.91 -2.74 3.24
N ILE A 109 -17.67 -2.03 2.15
CA ILE A 109 -17.14 -2.56 0.89
C ILE A 109 -15.76 -3.19 1.12
N THR A 110 -15.05 -2.71 2.15
CA THR A 110 -13.77 -3.27 2.60
C THR A 110 -13.92 -4.68 3.22
N ASN A 111 -15.08 -4.98 3.82
CA ASN A 111 -15.39 -6.30 4.38
C ASN A 111 -15.73 -7.35 3.31
N PHE A 112 -16.32 -6.95 2.18
CA PHE A 112 -16.65 -7.91 1.11
C PHE A 112 -15.42 -8.41 0.36
N ASP A 113 -14.52 -7.51 -0.03
CA ASP A 113 -13.25 -7.88 -0.67
C ASP A 113 -12.33 -8.65 0.29
N SER A 114 -12.35 -8.33 1.59
CA SER A 114 -11.61 -9.10 2.59
C SER A 114 -12.21 -10.49 2.83
N TYR A 115 -13.52 -10.68 2.64
CA TYR A 115 -14.18 -11.99 2.69
C TYR A 115 -13.82 -12.85 1.46
N ALA A 116 -13.82 -12.27 0.26
CA ALA A 116 -13.36 -12.96 -0.95
C ALA A 116 -11.84 -13.27 -0.90
N ALA A 117 -11.02 -12.37 -0.33
CA ALA A 117 -9.60 -12.58 -0.13
C ALA A 117 -9.31 -13.64 0.96
N LYS A 118 -10.16 -13.74 2.00
CA LYS A 118 -10.08 -14.79 3.04
C LYS A 118 -10.15 -16.21 2.45
N LEU A 119 -10.89 -16.39 1.35
CA LEU A 119 -11.05 -17.70 0.69
C LEU A 119 -9.90 -18.09 -0.23
N LYS A 120 -9.05 -17.13 -0.65
CA LYS A 120 -7.98 -17.40 -1.63
C LYS A 120 -6.56 -17.19 -1.14
N GLY A 121 -6.35 -16.55 0.01
CA GLY A 121 -5.05 -16.40 0.67
C GLY A 121 -3.95 -15.94 -0.30
N SER A 122 -3.84 -14.63 -0.55
CA SER A 122 -2.73 -14.06 -1.32
C SER A 122 -1.95 -13.09 -0.46
N GLY A 123 -1.03 -13.63 0.35
CA GLY A 123 -0.01 -12.79 0.96
C GLY A 123 0.86 -12.21 -0.16
N LEU A 124 0.81 -10.90 -0.38
CA LEU A 124 1.44 -10.26 -1.53
C LEU A 124 2.37 -9.13 -1.10
N ALA A 125 3.56 -9.05 -1.71
CA ALA A 125 4.53 -8.00 -1.51
C ALA A 125 5.05 -7.53 -2.88
N VAL A 126 5.24 -6.22 -3.03
CA VAL A 126 5.73 -5.62 -4.27
C VAL A 126 6.99 -4.81 -3.97
N LYS A 127 8.01 -4.95 -4.80
CA LYS A 127 9.19 -4.08 -4.81
C LYS A 127 9.09 -3.13 -5.99
N LEU A 128 9.15 -1.83 -5.71
CA LEU A 128 9.15 -0.76 -6.69
C LEU A 128 10.57 -0.20 -6.88
N GLY A 129 10.87 0.21 -8.11
CA GLY A 129 12.03 1.04 -8.44
C GLY A 129 11.86 2.49 -7.96
N GLU A 130 12.87 3.31 -8.20
CA GLU A 130 12.85 4.74 -7.89
C GLU A 130 11.95 5.55 -8.85
N ASP A 131 11.64 4.96 -10.00
CA ASP A 131 10.74 5.44 -11.04
C ASP A 131 9.29 4.97 -10.86
N GLY A 132 9.04 4.04 -9.93
CA GLY A 132 7.72 3.47 -9.67
C GLY A 132 7.44 2.17 -10.40
N GLU A 133 8.39 1.66 -11.19
CA GLU A 133 8.26 0.38 -11.89
C GLU A 133 8.26 -0.80 -10.92
N ILE A 134 7.45 -1.82 -11.21
CA ILE A 134 7.42 -3.04 -10.41
C ILE A 134 8.63 -3.91 -10.78
N LEU A 135 9.61 -3.97 -9.87
CA LEU A 135 10.82 -4.76 -10.04
C LEU A 135 10.65 -6.20 -9.57
N GLU A 136 9.81 -6.43 -8.58
CA GLU A 136 9.63 -7.74 -7.95
C GLU A 136 8.23 -7.87 -7.36
N LEU A 137 7.60 -9.03 -7.52
CA LEU A 137 6.31 -9.35 -6.93
C LEU A 137 6.40 -10.74 -6.30
N ILE A 138 6.22 -10.81 -4.99
CA ILE A 138 6.24 -12.06 -4.23
C ILE A 138 4.84 -12.34 -3.71
N GLU A 139 4.33 -13.52 -4.02
CA GLU A 139 2.99 -13.93 -3.64
C GLU A 139 2.99 -15.34 -3.07
N ASP A 140 2.50 -15.50 -1.84
CA ASP A 140 2.11 -16.80 -1.34
C ASP A 140 0.70 -17.14 -1.79
N LYS A 141 0.60 -17.69 -3.01
CA LYS A 141 -0.67 -18.03 -3.68
C LYS A 141 -1.51 -19.06 -2.93
N LYS A 142 -0.90 -19.84 -2.03
CA LYS A 142 -1.59 -20.85 -1.22
C LYS A 142 -1.88 -20.35 0.19
N GLY A 143 -1.42 -19.15 0.54
CA GLY A 143 -1.54 -18.55 1.88
C GLY A 143 -1.01 -19.44 3.01
N LYS A 144 0.00 -20.29 2.73
CA LYS A 144 0.54 -21.27 3.67
C LYS A 144 1.57 -20.65 4.62
N ILE A 145 2.39 -19.75 4.11
CA ILE A 145 3.46 -19.03 4.79
C ILE A 145 2.93 -17.68 5.31
N TRP A 146 2.24 -16.89 4.49
CA TRP A 146 1.53 -15.69 4.95
C TRP A 146 0.26 -15.39 4.14
N LYS A 147 -0.74 -14.80 4.82
CA LYS A 147 -2.09 -14.56 4.26
C LYS A 147 -2.34 -13.11 3.83
N ALA A 148 -1.60 -12.17 4.42
CA ALA A 148 -1.64 -10.74 4.12
C ALA A 148 -0.30 -10.14 4.58
N ALA A 149 0.23 -9.17 3.85
CA ALA A 149 1.42 -8.43 4.28
C ALA A 149 1.01 -7.00 4.64
N SER A 150 1.33 -6.59 5.86
CA SER A 150 1.17 -5.20 6.31
C SER A 150 2.50 -4.45 6.27
N GLU A 151 3.61 -5.16 6.40
CA GLU A 151 4.94 -4.59 6.33
C GLU A 151 5.89 -5.58 5.67
N VAL A 152 6.80 -5.05 4.84
CA VAL A 152 7.81 -5.84 4.15
C VAL A 152 9.12 -5.06 4.23
N MET A 153 10.17 -5.69 4.75
CA MET A 153 11.48 -5.06 4.94
C MET A 153 12.58 -5.99 4.44
N GLU A 154 13.45 -5.47 3.59
CA GLU A 154 14.66 -6.16 3.15
C GLU A 154 15.84 -5.77 4.04
N ARG A 155 16.47 -6.74 4.70
CA ARG A 155 17.61 -6.51 5.59
C ARG A 155 18.53 -7.72 5.63
N HIS A 156 19.84 -7.50 5.42
CA HIS A 156 20.89 -8.52 5.50
C HIS A 156 20.60 -9.80 4.67
N GLY A 157 20.11 -9.66 3.44
CA GLY A 157 19.78 -10.80 2.57
C GLY A 157 18.50 -11.55 2.95
N TYR A 158 17.68 -10.98 3.83
CA TYR A 158 16.38 -11.52 4.19
C TYR A 158 15.25 -10.54 3.88
N LEU A 159 14.10 -11.09 3.56
CA LEU A 159 12.83 -10.37 3.54
C LEU A 159 12.04 -10.71 4.81
N LEU A 160 11.75 -9.69 5.59
CA LEU A 160 10.94 -9.76 6.80
C LEU A 160 9.53 -9.28 6.47
N ILE A 161 8.53 -10.12 6.70
CA ILE A 161 7.14 -9.82 6.36
C ILE A 161 6.31 -9.87 7.64
N GLY A 162 5.75 -8.72 8.00
CA GLY A 162 4.82 -8.55 9.12
C GLY A 162 3.38 -8.51 8.64
N SER A 163 2.45 -8.94 9.49
CA SER A 163 1.03 -8.98 9.18
C SER A 163 0.18 -8.70 10.41
N VAL A 164 -0.83 -7.84 10.28
CA VAL A 164 -1.85 -7.65 11.31
C VAL A 164 -2.75 -8.89 11.50
N LYS A 165 -2.69 -9.85 10.58
CA LYS A 165 -3.51 -11.08 10.61
C LYS A 165 -2.76 -12.30 11.14
N MET A 166 -1.46 -12.20 11.41
CA MET A 166 -0.63 -13.33 11.77
C MET A 166 0.11 -13.05 13.09
N PRO A 167 0.17 -14.00 14.03
CA PRO A 167 0.84 -13.81 15.31
C PRO A 167 2.36 -14.04 15.23
N PHE A 168 2.94 -14.00 14.03
CA PHE A 168 4.36 -14.27 13.80
C PHE A 168 4.93 -13.45 12.65
N LEU A 169 6.24 -13.23 12.68
CA LEU A 169 7.02 -12.63 11.59
C LEU A 169 7.45 -13.72 10.61
N VAL A 170 7.25 -13.49 9.31
CA VAL A 170 7.81 -14.35 8.27
C VAL A 170 9.19 -13.84 7.86
N LYS A 171 10.15 -14.75 7.78
CA LYS A 171 11.52 -14.48 7.33
C LYS A 171 11.84 -15.34 6.12
N LEU A 172 12.05 -14.72 4.96
CA LEU A 172 12.42 -15.38 3.71
C LEU A 172 13.88 -15.04 3.36
N LYS A 173 14.62 -16.03 2.86
CA LYS A 173 15.96 -15.81 2.32
C LYS A 173 15.85 -15.24 0.91
N LYS A 174 16.63 -14.20 0.62
CA LYS A 174 16.72 -13.56 -0.70
C LYS A 174 17.99 -13.99 -1.44
#